data_AF-A0A0P0N448-F1
#
_entry.id   AF-A0A0P0N448-F1
#
_cell.length_a   1.000
_cell.length_b   1.000
_cell.length_c   1.000
_cell.angle_alpha   90.00
_cell.angle_beta   90.00
_cell.angle_gamma   90.00
#
_symmetry.space_group_name_H-M   'P 1'
#
loop_
_entity.id
_entity.type
_entity.pdbx_description
1 polymer ?
#
loop_
_entity_poly.entity_id
_entity_poly.type
_entity_poly.pdbx_seq_one_letter_code
_entity_poly.pdbx_strand_id
1 'polypeptide(L)'
;MDTPSLHNGVASKLIPAGIILVFVGILLVFVGVFYSIMRNAGKGEYGGVVVIGPLPIVFGSSSEAVKIAVIGAIVIMVLALIIMLLPLLAGRSIMPTR
;
A
#
# COMPACT_ATOMS: atom_id res chain seq x y z
N MET A 1 -13.17 -43.59 27.16
CA MET A 1 -11.82 -42.99 27.17
C MET A 1 -11.96 -41.67 26.44
N ASP A 2 -12.26 -40.62 27.19
CA ASP A 2 -12.58 -39.30 26.63
C ASP A 2 -11.28 -38.62 26.22
N THR A 3 -11.01 -38.61 24.92
CA THR A 3 -9.86 -37.89 24.36
C THR A 3 -10.08 -36.38 24.56
N PRO A 4 -9.06 -35.60 24.99
CA PRO A 4 -9.24 -34.21 25.37
C PRO A 4 -9.61 -33.34 24.16
N SER A 5 -10.87 -32.94 24.08
CA SER A 5 -11.45 -31.99 23.10
C SER A 5 -10.98 -30.53 23.30
N LEU A 6 -9.95 -30.33 24.13
CA LEU A 6 -9.55 -29.04 24.70
C LEU A 6 -8.58 -28.26 23.80
N HIS A 7 -7.95 -28.91 22.81
CA HIS A 7 -6.93 -28.28 21.96
C HIS A 7 -7.54 -27.37 20.87
N ASN A 8 -8.71 -27.72 20.33
CA ASN A 8 -9.37 -26.96 19.25
C ASN A 8 -10.26 -25.82 19.77
N GLY A 9 -10.62 -25.82 21.05
CA GLY A 9 -11.53 -24.82 21.64
C GLY A 9 -10.88 -23.46 21.92
N VAL A 10 -9.57 -23.44 22.16
CA VAL A 10 -8.81 -22.19 22.33
C VAL A 10 -8.44 -21.57 20.99
N ALA A 11 -7.91 -22.36 20.05
CA ALA A 11 -7.55 -21.88 18.72
C ALA A 11 -8.75 -21.29 17.96
N SER A 12 -9.92 -21.94 18.03
CA SER A 12 -11.16 -21.47 17.40
C SER A 12 -11.69 -20.15 17.97
N LYS A 13 -11.31 -19.76 19.19
CA LYS A 13 -11.66 -18.46 19.81
C LYS A 13 -10.60 -17.39 19.57
N LEU A 14 -9.33 -17.79 19.59
CA LEU A 14 -8.20 -16.87 19.43
C LEU A 14 -8.05 -16.37 18.00
N ILE A 15 -8.33 -17.19 16.98
CA ILE A 15 -8.22 -16.79 15.57
C ILE A 15 -9.22 -15.65 15.25
N PRO A 16 -10.54 -15.76 15.52
CA PRO A 16 -11.47 -14.66 15.29
C PRO A 16 -11.15 -13.42 16.13
N ALA A 17 -10.75 -13.60 17.39
CA ALA A 17 -10.38 -12.49 18.26
C ALA A 17 -9.15 -11.72 17.73
N GLY A 18 -8.15 -12.44 17.23
CA GLY A 18 -6.97 -11.84 16.58
C GLY A 18 -7.33 -11.07 15.31
N ILE A 19 -8.20 -11.62 14.46
CA ILE A 19 -8.69 -10.92 13.27
C ILE A 19 -9.41 -9.63 13.65
N ILE A 20 -10.33 -9.69 14.63
CA ILE A 20 -11.03 -8.49 15.14
C ILE A 20 -10.03 -7.46 15.65
N LEU A 21 -9.00 -7.89 16.39
CA LEU A 21 -7.98 -6.98 16.92
C LEU A 21 -7.18 -6.30 15.80
N VAL A 22 -6.83 -7.02 14.73
CA VAL A 22 -6.17 -6.43 13.54
C VAL A 22 -7.06 -5.38 12.89
N PHE A 23 -8.35 -5.67 12.70
CA PHE A 23 -9.30 -4.72 12.13
C PHE A 23 -9.47 -3.48 13.02
N VAL A 24 -9.57 -3.66 14.33
CA VAL A 24 -9.62 -2.56 15.30
C VAL A 24 -8.35 -1.71 15.22
N GLY A 25 -7.17 -2.35 15.13
CA GLY A 25 -5.89 -1.66 14.98
C GLY A 25 -5.83 -0.83 13.70
N ILE A 26 -6.21 -1.41 12.56
CA ILE A 26 -6.30 -0.70 11.27
C ILE A 26 -7.25 0.49 11.39
N LEU A 27 -8.44 0.29 11.97
CA LEU A 27 -9.42 1.37 12.16
C LEU A 27 -8.85 2.50 13.04
N LEU A 28 -8.14 2.17 14.11
CA LEU A 28 -7.51 3.15 14.99
C LEU A 28 -6.46 3.99 14.26
N VAL A 29 -5.65 3.36 13.39
CA VAL A 29 -4.67 4.06 12.55
C VAL A 29 -5.37 5.05 11.62
N PHE A 30 -6.46 4.63 10.95
CA PHE A 30 -7.24 5.52 10.10
C PHE A 30 -7.80 6.72 10.87
N VAL A 31 -8.40 6.48 12.04
CA VAL A 31 -8.94 7.55 12.89
C VAL A 31 -7.83 8.51 13.33
N GLY A 32 -6.68 7.99 13.75
CA GLY A 32 -5.53 8.80 14.16
C GLY A 32 -4.97 9.67 13.04
N VAL A 33 -4.80 9.11 11.84
CA VAL A 33 -4.36 9.84 10.65
C VAL A 33 -5.38 10.92 10.27
N PHE A 34 -6.66 10.58 10.22
CA PHE A 34 -7.72 11.52 9.86
C PHE A 34 -7.81 12.68 10.85
N TYR A 35 -7.74 12.39 12.16
CA TYR A 35 -7.72 13.41 13.20
C TYR A 35 -6.48 14.32 13.10
N SER A 36 -5.32 13.74 12.79
CA SER A 36 -4.08 14.50 12.56
C SER A 36 -4.19 15.45 11.37
N ILE A 37 -4.78 14.99 10.25
CA ILE A 37 -5.01 15.83 9.07
C ILE A 37 -5.97 16.97 9.40
N MET A 38 -7.09 16.67 10.07
CA MET A 38 -8.11 17.67 10.41
C MET A 38 -7.57 18.75 11.36
N ARG A 39 -6.75 18.37 12.34
CA ARG A 39 -6.12 19.32 13.28
C ARG A 39 -5.12 20.26 12.59
N ASN A 40 -4.49 19.79 11.51
CA ASN A 40 -3.50 20.54 10.75
C ASN A 40 -4.07 21.19 9.47
N ALA A 41 -5.40 21.12 9.24
CA ALA A 41 -6.06 21.51 7.99
C ALA A 41 -5.89 22.99 7.57
N GLY A 42 -5.35 23.86 8.43
CA GLY A 42 -5.06 25.27 8.11
C GLY A 42 -3.59 25.61 7.91
N LYS A 43 -2.66 24.68 8.15
CA LYS A 43 -1.20 24.90 8.06
C LYS A 43 -0.42 23.72 7.49
N GLY A 44 -1.09 22.60 7.22
CA GLY A 44 -0.48 21.37 6.74
C GLY A 44 -0.06 21.48 5.29
N GLU A 45 1.18 21.09 5.04
CA GLU A 45 1.68 20.94 3.68
C GLU A 45 1.08 19.67 3.06
N TYR A 46 0.47 19.80 1.89
CA TYR A 46 -0.08 18.67 1.15
C TYR A 46 0.72 18.41 -0.12
N GLY A 47 0.87 17.14 -0.48
CA GLY A 47 1.55 16.69 -1.69
C GLY A 47 0.85 15.44 -2.20
N GLY A 48 0.76 15.29 -3.52
CA GLY A 48 0.06 14.20 -4.16
C GLY A 48 0.63 13.89 -5.55
N VAL A 49 0.36 12.67 -6.02
CA VAL A 49 0.80 12.20 -7.33
C VAL A 49 -0.38 11.53 -8.03
N VAL A 50 -0.63 11.91 -9.27
CA VAL A 50 -1.56 11.22 -10.17
C VAL A 50 -0.75 10.53 -11.25
N VAL A 51 -0.86 9.22 -11.37
CA VAL A 51 -0.09 8.43 -12.34
C VAL A 51 -0.99 8.13 -13.55
N ILE A 52 -0.73 8.78 -14.70
CA ILE A 52 -1.46 8.55 -15.96
C ILE A 52 -0.55 7.72 -16.88
N GLY A 53 -0.77 6.42 -16.92
CA GLY A 53 0.20 5.50 -17.53
C GLY A 53 1.56 5.59 -16.82
N PRO A 54 2.71 5.41 -17.49
CA PRO A 54 4.02 5.56 -16.85
C PRO A 54 4.41 7.03 -16.58
N LEU A 55 3.50 8.00 -16.78
CA LEU A 55 3.75 9.42 -16.56
C LEU A 55 3.15 9.89 -15.22
N PRO A 56 3.97 10.11 -14.19
CA PRO A 56 3.50 10.68 -12.93
C PRO A 56 3.34 12.20 -13.03
N ILE A 57 2.23 12.72 -12.50
CA ILE A 57 1.94 14.14 -12.36
C ILE A 57 1.92 14.48 -10.87
N VAL A 58 2.86 15.32 -10.44
CA VAL A 58 3.06 15.67 -9.02
C VAL A 58 2.47 17.04 -8.72
N PHE A 59 1.76 17.15 -7.61
CA PHE A 59 1.18 18.39 -7.10
C PHE A 59 1.48 18.54 -5.62
N GLY A 60 1.54 19.77 -5.10
CA GLY A 60 1.67 20.01 -3.67
C GLY A 60 1.70 21.49 -3.31
N SER A 61 1.49 21.79 -2.03
CA SER A 61 1.45 23.15 -1.49
C SER A 61 2.80 23.67 -0.99
N SER A 62 3.78 22.78 -0.82
CA SER A 62 5.13 23.13 -0.37
C SER A 62 6.19 22.36 -1.15
N SER A 63 7.39 22.91 -1.20
CA SER A 63 8.55 22.25 -1.79
C SER A 63 8.91 20.94 -1.10
N GLU A 64 8.69 20.83 0.22
CA GLU A 64 8.97 19.60 0.98
C GLU A 64 7.96 18.51 0.65
N ALA A 65 6.66 18.82 0.64
CA ALA A 65 5.61 17.88 0.28
C ALA A 65 5.73 17.42 -1.18
N VAL A 66 6.06 18.34 -2.10
CA VAL A 66 6.36 18.00 -3.50
C VAL A 66 7.57 17.10 -3.59
N LYS A 67 8.65 17.34 -2.84
CA LYS A 67 9.86 16.50 -2.86
C LYS A 67 9.55 15.05 -2.46
N ILE A 68 8.77 14.87 -1.38
CA ILE A 68 8.34 13.53 -0.94
C ILE A 68 7.48 12.86 -2.03
N ALA A 69 6.53 13.61 -2.59
CA ALA A 69 5.64 13.12 -3.65
C ALA A 69 6.42 12.72 -4.91
N VAL A 70 7.42 13.51 -5.35
CA VAL A 70 8.29 13.20 -6.49
C VAL A 70 9.08 11.91 -6.23
N ILE A 71 9.67 11.74 -5.05
CA ILE A 71 10.42 10.52 -4.71
C ILE A 71 9.51 9.30 -4.80
N GLY A 72 8.32 9.37 -4.20
CA GLY A 72 7.32 8.29 -4.28
C GLY A 72 6.90 8.00 -5.73
N ALA A 73 6.67 9.05 -6.53
CA ALA A 73 6.32 8.94 -7.95
C ALA A 73 7.39 8.20 -8.75
N ILE A 74 8.67 8.56 -8.56
CA ILE A 74 9.79 7.93 -9.27
C ILE A 74 9.91 6.46 -8.88
N VAL A 75 9.81 6.14 -7.58
CA VAL A 75 9.87 4.74 -7.11
C VAL A 75 8.77 3.91 -7.76
N ILE A 76 7.53 4.39 -7.76
CA ILE A 76 6.39 3.71 -8.38
C ILE A 76 6.58 3.60 -9.89
N MET A 77 7.04 4.66 -10.56
CA MET A 77 7.30 4.68 -11.99
C MET A 77 8.35 3.65 -12.39
N VAL A 78 9.48 3.58 -11.67
CA VAL A 78 10.52 2.57 -11.92
C VAL A 78 9.96 1.16 -11.73
N LEU A 79 9.19 0.92 -10.66
CA LEU A 79 8.56 -0.37 -10.42
C LEU A 79 7.59 -0.75 -11.54
N ALA A 80 6.75 0.19 -11.98
CA ALA A 80 5.81 0.00 -13.08
C ALA A 80 6.54 -0.28 -14.41
N LEU A 81 7.63 0.43 -14.70
CA LEU A 81 8.45 0.21 -15.88
C LEU A 81 9.13 -1.16 -15.85
N ILE A 82 9.62 -1.62 -14.70
CA ILE A 82 10.19 -2.97 -14.56
C ILE A 82 9.11 -4.01 -14.87
N ILE A 83 7.93 -3.90 -14.26
CA ILE A 83 6.83 -4.85 -14.47
C ILE A 83 6.37 -4.84 -15.94
N MET A 84 6.36 -3.69 -16.60
CA MET A 84 5.94 -3.55 -18.00
C MET A 84 7.01 -4.02 -19.00
N LEU A 85 8.28 -3.68 -18.77
CA LEU A 85 9.38 -3.91 -19.72
C LEU A 85 10.02 -5.29 -19.59
N LEU A 86 10.08 -5.84 -18.37
CA LEU A 86 10.71 -7.14 -18.10
C LEU A 86 10.07 -8.29 -18.91
N PRO A 87 8.73 -8.42 -19.00
CA PRO A 87 8.10 -9.45 -19.82
C PRO A 87 8.27 -9.22 -21.32
N LEU A 88 8.41 -7.96 -21.76
CA LEU A 88 8.62 -7.63 -23.17
C LEU A 88 10.02 -8.03 -23.63
N LEU A 89 11.03 -7.82 -22.77
CA LEU A 89 12.41 -8.26 -23.03
C LEU A 89 12.54 -9.79 -22.94
N ALA A 90 11.87 -10.43 -21.97
CA ALA A 90 11.89 -11.89 -21.82
C ALA A 90 11.06 -12.60 -22.92
N GLY A 91 9.88 -12.07 -23.27
CA GLY A 91 8.94 -12.65 -24.22
C GLY A 91 9.39 -12.56 -25.67
N ARG A 92 10.29 -11.63 -26.01
CA ARG A 92 10.92 -11.55 -27.35
C ARG A 92 11.78 -12.78 -27.68
N SER A 93 12.09 -13.64 -26.72
CA SER A 93 12.86 -14.87 -26.93
C SER A 93 12.03 -16.08 -27.43
N ILE A 94 10.69 -16.00 -27.46
CA ILE A 94 9.80 -17.12 -27.82
C ILE A 94 9.11 -16.89 -29.17
N MET A 95 9.89 -16.56 -30.21
CA MET A 95 9.37 -16.59 -31.58
C MET A 95 9.97 -17.78 -32.32
N PRO A 96 9.21 -18.89 -32.50
CA PRO A 96 9.65 -20.00 -33.33
C PRO A 96 9.52 -19.59 -34.80
N THR A 97 10.66 -19.37 -35.45
CA THR A 97 10.79 -19.28 -36.90
C THR A 97 10.32 -20.60 -37.50
N ARG A 98 9.27 -20.55 -38.33
CA ARG A 98 8.87 -21.68 -39.18
C ARG A 98 9.89 -21.89 -40.29
#